data_AF-A0A6I4RTY6-F1
#
_entry.id   AF-A0A6I4RTY6-F1
#
_cell.length_a   1.000
_cell.length_b   1.000
_cell.length_c   1.000
_cell.angle_alpha   90.00
_cell.angle_beta   90.00
_cell.angle_gamma   90.00
#
_symmetry.space_group_name_H-M   'P 1'
#
loop_
_entity.id
_entity.type
_entity.pdbx_description
1 polymer ?
#
loop_
_entity_poly.entity_id
_entity_poly.type
_entity_poly.pdbx_seq_one_letter_code
_entity_poly.pdbx_strand_id
1 'polypeptide(L)'
;MSRRYCVIKENQKMRTLLSIIKSNYNSDNKDSLQEVNLEHVLNRIFDKDIKILVKNAWKDLEIIAGQEIRLLENNSKKNFINRLYKKTKDMNFIIKAELNDETAVVNFNSKNNLKLEHKYINI
;
A
#
# COMPACT_ATOMS: atom_id res chain seq x y z
N MET A 1 -4.11 20.29 -3.72
CA MET A 1 -5.37 19.61 -4.15
C MET A 1 -5.44 18.28 -3.39
N SER A 2 -6.59 17.81 -2.89
CA SER A 2 -6.66 16.53 -2.16
C SER A 2 -7.02 15.37 -3.08
N ARG A 3 -6.33 14.23 -2.95
CA ARG A 3 -6.68 12.97 -3.61
C ARG A 3 -7.26 11.98 -2.61
N ARG A 4 -8.31 11.27 -3.02
CA ARG A 4 -8.99 10.24 -2.23
C ARG A 4 -8.47 8.85 -2.63
N TYR A 5 -8.18 8.02 -1.64
CA TYR A 5 -7.73 6.63 -1.81
C TYR A 5 -8.60 5.67 -1.00
N CYS A 6 -8.93 4.52 -1.59
CA CYS A 6 -9.50 3.38 -0.88
C CYS A 6 -8.36 2.53 -0.30
N VAL A 7 -8.04 2.77 0.97
CA VAL A 7 -6.97 2.09 1.71
C VAL A 7 -7.55 0.84 2.35
N ILE A 8 -6.82 -0.27 2.25
CA ILE A 8 -7.18 -1.47 3.01
C ILE A 8 -6.77 -1.25 4.46
N LYS A 9 -7.73 -1.35 5.37
CA LYS A 9 -7.51 -1.28 6.82
C LYS A 9 -6.57 -2.41 7.24
N GLU A 10 -5.45 -2.03 7.84
CA GLU A 10 -4.40 -2.97 8.19
C GLU A 10 -4.85 -3.97 9.28
N ASN A 11 -4.85 -5.25 8.94
CA ASN A 11 -4.83 -6.34 9.91
C ASN A 11 -3.38 -6.79 10.18
N GLN A 12 -3.19 -7.74 11.10
CA GLN A 12 -1.85 -8.20 11.48
C GLN A 12 -1.03 -8.73 10.30
N LYS A 13 -1.64 -9.50 9.38
CA LYS A 13 -0.94 -10.04 8.19
C LYS A 13 -0.46 -8.90 7.28
N MET A 14 -1.28 -7.88 7.08
CA MET A 14 -0.94 -6.72 6.25
C MET A 14 0.16 -5.87 6.88
N ARG A 15 0.13 -5.68 8.20
CA ARG A 15 1.21 -4.98 8.93
C ARG A 15 2.53 -5.72 8.77
N THR A 16 2.52 -7.04 8.90
CA THR A 16 3.72 -7.87 8.69
C THR A 16 4.24 -7.72 7.27
N LEU A 17 3.37 -7.85 6.26
CA LEU A 17 3.78 -7.69 4.86
C LEU A 17 4.34 -6.28 4.58
N LEU A 18 3.67 -5.22 5.05
CA LEU A 18 4.17 -3.86 4.92
C LEU A 18 5.52 -3.66 5.63
N SER A 19 5.73 -4.27 6.80
CA SER A 19 7.01 -4.21 7.51
C SER A 19 8.15 -4.86 6.72
N ILE A 20 7.88 -6.03 6.13
CA ILE A 20 8.84 -6.75 5.28
C ILE A 20 9.18 -5.91 4.04
N ILE A 21 8.16 -5.37 3.36
CA ILE A 21 8.36 -4.47 2.23
C ILE A 21 9.19 -3.26 2.67
N LYS A 22 8.80 -2.53 3.72
CA LYS A 22 9.49 -1.32 4.19
C LYS A 22 10.98 -1.54 4.43
N SER A 23 11.33 -2.71 4.97
CA SER A 23 12.71 -3.09 5.31
C SER A 23 13.57 -3.50 4.12
N ASN A 24 12.96 -4.02 3.04
CA ASN A 24 13.70 -4.64 1.93
C ASN A 24 13.51 -3.94 0.57
N TYR A 25 12.52 -3.07 0.46
CA TYR A 25 12.17 -2.35 -0.76
C TYR A 25 12.92 -1.01 -0.86
N ASN A 26 13.74 -0.85 -1.90
CA ASN A 26 14.43 0.40 -2.17
C ASN A 26 13.59 1.31 -3.09
N SER A 27 12.81 2.21 -2.50
CA SER A 27 11.95 3.16 -3.20
C SER A 27 12.76 4.18 -4.00
N ASP A 28 12.39 4.42 -5.26
CA ASP A 28 12.86 5.53 -6.08
C ASP A 28 11.95 6.78 -5.97
N ASN A 29 10.84 6.68 -5.21
CA ASN A 29 9.93 7.78 -4.97
C ASN A 29 10.57 8.86 -4.09
N LYS A 30 11.15 9.86 -4.72
CA LYS A 30 11.71 11.04 -4.05
C LYS A 30 10.62 12.08 -3.83
N ASP A 31 10.20 12.21 -2.57
CA ASP A 31 9.39 13.32 -2.06
C ASP A 31 8.00 13.49 -2.74
N SER A 32 7.44 12.42 -3.31
CA SER A 32 6.13 12.47 -3.98
C SER A 32 5.14 11.42 -3.45
N LEU A 33 3.90 11.53 -3.92
CA LEU A 33 2.88 10.51 -3.74
C LEU A 33 2.88 9.60 -4.98
N GLN A 34 3.08 8.29 -4.80
CA GLN A 34 3.17 7.34 -5.90
C GLN A 34 2.37 6.07 -5.60
N GLU A 35 1.68 5.56 -6.61
CA GLU A 35 1.09 4.23 -6.59
C GLU A 35 1.99 3.28 -7.37
N VAL A 36 2.33 2.14 -6.77
CA VAL A 36 3.16 1.13 -7.41
C VAL A 36 2.51 -0.24 -7.34
N ASN A 37 2.71 -1.03 -8.41
CA ASN A 37 2.20 -2.40 -8.49
C ASN A 37 3.22 -3.40 -7.92
N LEU A 38 2.82 -4.67 -7.84
CA LEU A 38 3.67 -5.74 -7.31
C LEU A 38 5.01 -5.86 -8.05
N GLU A 39 4.99 -5.82 -9.38
CA GLU A 39 6.21 -5.97 -10.20
C GLU A 39 7.23 -4.86 -9.89
N HIS A 40 6.77 -3.62 -9.78
CA HIS A 40 7.59 -2.49 -9.39
C HIS A 40 8.26 -2.71 -8.03
N VAL A 41 7.53 -3.26 -7.05
CA VAL A 41 8.05 -3.57 -5.72
C VAL A 41 9.08 -4.70 -5.79
N LEU A 42 8.79 -5.80 -6.49
CA LEU A 42 9.68 -6.95 -6.62
C LEU A 42 10.99 -6.61 -7.33
N ASN A 43 10.96 -5.70 -8.31
CA ASN A 43 12.15 -5.24 -9.02
C ASN A 43 13.11 -4.43 -8.13
N ARG A 44 12.62 -3.91 -7.00
CA ARG A 44 13.38 -3.07 -6.04
C ARG A 44 13.72 -3.77 -4.73
N ILE A 45 13.41 -5.05 -4.62
CA ILE A 45 13.93 -5.94 -3.57
C ILE A 45 15.13 -6.67 -4.18
N PHE A 46 16.23 -6.86 -3.43
CA PHE A 46 17.39 -7.60 -3.94
C PHE A 46 17.35 -9.09 -3.57
N ASP A 47 16.98 -9.36 -2.32
CA ASP A 47 16.90 -10.72 -1.78
C ASP A 47 15.80 -11.54 -2.47
N LYS A 48 16.19 -12.70 -3.03
CA LYS A 48 15.28 -13.56 -3.82
C LYS A 48 14.22 -14.23 -2.94
N ASP A 49 14.57 -14.62 -1.73
CA ASP A 49 13.62 -15.29 -0.82
C ASP A 49 12.59 -14.29 -0.31
N ILE A 50 13.03 -13.06 -0.02
CA ILE A 50 12.12 -11.96 0.30
C ILE A 50 11.21 -11.62 -0.89
N LYS A 51 11.72 -11.63 -2.14
CA LYS A 51 10.86 -11.46 -3.32
C LYS A 51 9.76 -12.50 -3.39
N ILE A 52 10.09 -13.78 -3.19
CA ILE A 52 9.11 -14.87 -3.24
C ILE A 52 8.08 -14.69 -2.12
N LEU A 53 8.52 -14.37 -0.91
CA LEU A 53 7.65 -14.14 0.23
C LEU A 53 6.69 -12.96 -0.01
N VAL A 54 7.20 -11.82 -0.47
CA VAL A 54 6.38 -10.64 -0.81
C VAL A 54 5.41 -10.96 -1.94
N LYS A 55 5.87 -11.63 -3.00
CA LYS A 55 5.03 -12.02 -4.14
C LYS A 55 3.85 -12.88 -3.70
N ASN A 56 4.10 -13.93 -2.91
CA ASN A 56 3.06 -14.86 -2.48
C ASN A 56 2.06 -14.16 -1.55
N ALA A 57 2.54 -13.46 -0.53
CA ALA A 57 1.66 -12.76 0.42
C ALA A 57 0.83 -11.65 -0.24
N TRP A 58 1.39 -10.96 -1.24
CA TRP A 58 0.64 -9.98 -2.02
C TRP A 58 -0.41 -10.64 -2.91
N LYS A 59 -0.07 -11.76 -3.57
CA LYS A 59 -1.03 -12.50 -4.39
C LYS A 59 -2.18 -13.08 -3.57
N ASP A 60 -1.92 -13.57 -2.37
CA ASP A 60 -2.96 -13.97 -1.43
C ASP A 60 -3.89 -12.79 -1.09
N LEU A 61 -3.32 -11.59 -0.89
CA LEU A 61 -4.11 -10.39 -0.63
C LEU A 61 -4.97 -9.99 -1.84
N GLU A 62 -4.45 -10.07 -3.06
CA GLU A 62 -5.21 -9.85 -4.30
C GLU A 62 -6.34 -10.86 -4.47
N ILE A 63 -6.11 -12.14 -4.16
CA ILE A 63 -7.14 -13.19 -4.19
C ILE A 63 -8.25 -12.88 -3.17
N ILE A 64 -7.88 -12.52 -1.95
CA ILE A 64 -8.86 -12.17 -0.89
C ILE A 64 -9.64 -10.91 -1.26
N ALA A 65 -9.00 -9.93 -1.91
CA ALA A 65 -9.67 -8.71 -2.35
C ALA A 65 -10.51 -8.90 -3.62
N GLY A 66 -10.21 -9.92 -4.44
CA GLY A 66 -10.83 -10.11 -5.75
C GLY A 66 -10.50 -9.02 -6.78
N GLN A 67 -9.46 -8.22 -6.55
CA GLN A 67 -9.06 -7.10 -7.41
C GLN A 67 -7.58 -6.71 -7.24
N GLU A 68 -7.07 -5.89 -8.17
CA GLU A 68 -5.68 -5.42 -8.17
C GLU A 68 -5.37 -4.62 -6.89
N ILE A 69 -4.32 -5.02 -6.19
CA ILE A 69 -3.77 -4.30 -5.04
C ILE A 69 -2.55 -3.51 -5.47
N ARG A 70 -2.45 -2.27 -4.99
CA ARG A 70 -1.28 -1.41 -5.15
C ARG A 70 -0.73 -0.97 -3.82
N LEU A 71 0.55 -0.61 -3.81
CA LEU A 71 1.17 0.08 -2.68
C LEU A 71 1.13 1.58 -2.95
N LEU A 72 0.54 2.32 -2.03
CA LEU A 72 0.55 3.78 -2.02
C LEU A 72 1.73 4.25 -1.18
N GLU A 73 2.72 4.86 -1.83
CA GLU A 73 3.88 5.47 -1.22
C GLU A 73 3.68 6.96 -1.03
N ASN A 74 3.65 7.42 0.21
CA ASN A 74 3.51 8.82 0.55
C ASN A 74 4.81 9.36 1.14
N ASN A 75 5.71 9.84 0.28
CA ASN A 75 6.96 10.46 0.69
C ASN A 75 6.90 12.00 0.71
N SER A 76 5.77 12.62 0.33
CA SER A 76 5.65 14.08 0.16
C SER A 76 5.75 14.89 1.46
N LYS A 77 5.39 14.32 2.61
CA LYS A 77 5.39 15.02 3.92
C LYS A 77 6.69 14.88 4.72
N LYS A 78 7.81 14.48 4.08
CA LYS A 78 9.12 14.44 4.75
C LYS A 78 9.71 15.85 4.89
N ASN A 79 9.08 16.68 5.72
CA ASN A 79 9.73 17.86 6.28
C ASN A 79 11.05 17.43 6.92
N PHE A 80 12.09 18.26 6.82
CA PHE A 80 13.44 18.01 7.32
C PHE A 80 13.52 17.38 8.73
N ILE A 81 12.54 17.65 9.60
CA ILE A 81 12.45 17.11 10.97
C ILE A 81 12.10 15.60 11.00
N ASN A 82 11.29 15.09 10.08
CA ASN A 82 10.95 13.66 10.00
C ASN A 82 12.11 12.79 9.47
N ARG A 83 13.11 13.39 8.80
CA ARG A 83 14.35 12.70 8.39
C ARG A 83 15.21 12.29 9.59
N LEU A 84 15.21 13.06 10.68
CA LEU A 84 15.99 12.77 11.89
C LEU A 84 15.41 11.62 12.73
N TYR A 85 14.09 11.40 12.70
CA TYR A 85 13.43 10.41 13.57
C TYR A 85 13.18 9.04 12.94
N LYS A 86 13.73 8.75 11.74
CA LYS A 86 13.48 7.48 11.01
C LYS A 86 12.01 7.06 11.03
N LYS A 87 11.07 8.01 10.93
CA LYS A 87 9.64 7.68 10.87
C LYS A 87 9.45 6.80 9.63
N THR A 88 8.86 5.62 9.86
CA THR A 88 8.69 4.55 8.88
C THR A 88 8.08 5.11 7.59
N LYS A 89 8.47 4.55 6.43
CA LYS A 89 7.87 4.92 5.14
C LYS A 89 6.33 4.89 5.27
N ASP A 90 5.65 5.99 4.96
CA ASP A 90 4.17 6.02 4.97
C ASP A 90 3.71 5.29 3.71
N MET A 91 3.41 4.01 3.90
CA MET A 91 3.01 3.08 2.87
C MET A 91 1.73 2.40 3.30
N ASN A 92 0.77 2.33 2.39
CA ASN A 92 -0.53 1.71 2.63
C ASN A 92 -0.88 0.85 1.42
N PHE A 93 -1.55 -0.29 1.64
CA PHE A 93 -2.17 -1.00 0.53
C PHE A 93 -3.46 -0.31 0.12
N ILE A 94 -3.62 -0.13 -1.18
CA ILE A 94 -4.83 0.44 -1.77
C ILE A 94 -5.40 -0.53 -2.79
N ILE A 95 -6.68 -0.34 -3.05
CA ILE A 95 -7.39 -1.00 -4.12
C ILE A 95 -7.44 -0.06 -5.32
N LYS A 96 -7.02 -0.57 -6.48
CA LYS A 96 -7.22 0.16 -7.74
C LYS A 96 -8.62 -0.11 -8.24
N ALA A 97 -9.57 0.65 -7.75
CA ALA A 97 -10.88 0.69 -8.35
C ALA A 97 -11.35 2.14 -8.40
N GLU A 98 -12.08 2.49 -9.45
CA GLU A 98 -12.87 3.71 -9.54
C GLU A 98 -14.06 3.61 -8.57
N LEU A 99 -13.79 3.34 -7.30
CA LEU A 99 -14.76 3.37 -6.21
C LEU A 99 -14.97 4.84 -5.89
N ASN A 100 -15.54 5.56 -6.85
CA ASN A 100 -16.00 6.91 -6.60
C ASN A 100 -17.25 6.93 -5.71
N ASP A 101 -17.89 5.76 -5.60
CA ASP A 101 -19.16 5.52 -4.94
C ASP A 101 -18.96 4.79 -3.60
N GLU A 102 -19.53 5.36 -2.53
CA GLU A 102 -19.56 4.79 -1.18
C GLU A 102 -20.27 3.42 -1.15
N THR A 103 -21.24 3.20 -2.04
CA THR A 103 -21.93 1.90 -2.15
C THR A 103 -20.98 0.79 -2.57
N ALA A 104 -19.98 1.10 -3.40
CA ALA A 104 -19.02 0.12 -3.88
C ALA A 104 -18.02 -0.29 -2.77
N VAL A 105 -17.70 0.63 -1.85
CA VAL A 105 -16.93 0.32 -0.63
C VAL A 105 -17.73 -0.55 0.34
N VAL A 106 -19.00 -0.25 0.55
CA VAL A 106 -19.89 -1.06 1.39
C VAL A 106 -20.03 -2.48 0.81
N ASN A 107 -20.21 -2.60 -0.50
CA ASN A 107 -20.28 -3.87 -1.21
C ASN A 107 -18.97 -4.66 -1.14
N PHE A 108 -17.82 -3.98 -1.18
CA PHE A 108 -16.53 -4.64 -0.97
C PHE A 108 -16.42 -5.19 0.45
N ASN A 109 -16.74 -4.38 1.46
CA ASN A 109 -16.64 -4.76 2.87
C ASN A 109 -17.61 -5.88 3.26
N SER A 110 -18.77 -5.98 2.61
CA SER A 110 -19.75 -7.04 2.87
C SER A 110 -19.40 -8.37 2.20
N LYS A 111 -18.66 -8.34 1.09
CA LYS A 111 -18.27 -9.54 0.32
C LYS A 111 -16.89 -10.08 0.67
N ASN A 112 -16.01 -9.25 1.20
CA ASN A 112 -14.61 -9.60 1.44
C ASN A 112 -14.27 -9.58 2.93
N ASN A 113 -13.30 -10.41 3.32
CA ASN A 113 -12.74 -10.42 4.68
C ASN A 113 -11.80 -9.22 4.96
N LEU A 114 -11.80 -8.22 4.10
CA LEU A 114 -11.00 -7.01 4.19
C LEU A 114 -11.92 -5.81 4.41
N LYS A 115 -11.46 -4.85 5.20
CA LYS A 115 -12.15 -3.58 5.41
C LYS A 115 -11.43 -2.49 4.65
N LEU A 116 -12.16 -1.67 3.91
CA LEU A 116 -11.65 -0.46 3.28
C LEU A 116 -11.97 0.77 4.12
N GLU A 117 -11.08 1.76 4.04
CA GLU A 117 -11.25 3.09 4.61
C GLU A 117 -10.86 4.14 3.57
N HIS A 118 -11.59 5.26 3.54
CA HIS A 118 -11.22 6.40 2.71
C HIS A 118 -10.10 7.20 3.39
N LYS A 119 -8.98 7.39 2.68
CA LYS A 119 -7.89 8.27 3.10
C LYS A 119 -7.77 9.43 2.11
N TYR A 120 -7.86 10.65 2.62
CA TYR A 120 -7.64 11.88 1.85
C TYR A 120 -6.20 12.36 2.06
N ILE A 121 -5.45 12.49 0.97
CA ILE A 121 -4.06 12.94 1.00
C ILE A 121 -3.98 14.29 0.28
N ASN A 122 -3.51 15.30 1.01
CA ASN A 122 -3.18 16.60 0.45
C ASN A 122 -1.86 16.48 -0.31
N ILE A 123 -1.89 16.85 -1.59
CA ILE A 123 -0.75 16.98 -2.50
C ILE A 123 -0.46 18.46 -2.68
#